data_AF-A0A373BHF3-F1
#
_entry.id   AF-A0A373BHF3-F1
#
_cell.length_a   1.000
_cell.length_b   1.000
_cell.length_c   1.000
_cell.angle_alpha   90.00
_cell.angle_beta   90.00
_cell.angle_gamma   90.00
#
_symmetry.space_group_name_H-M   'P 1'
#
loop_
_entity.id
_entity.type
_entity.pdbx_description
1 polymer ?
#
loop_
_entity_poly.entity_id
_entity_poly.type
_entity_poly.pdbx_seq_one_letter_code
_entity_poly.pdbx_strand_id
1 'polypeptide(L)'
;MNKDKIIGYYDYYYDKYEYSRIGKGRGVLSVDKQPCDVQRFFYNDKVCPFCGTALKKVFLAFRSIPMGGDLYERGVVLECPNCNWWTYKYRFSEDADLIDEVNSICMDSRYYGITKSYNIADKMLPIEVLTDELKKKPEILYDINPYKLEELSQEILQGVYDCKVCHVGKTGDGGIDLIVLESDDPILVQVKRRENPNHVELVKGVREFVGTLFIENKRKGIYISTAKKFSKGSVDVAEKLIENRQLDYFELVDYDKLNSLIKNVEKKKYWSKLVESFCKQDNCSIYDSEEEISKFENE
;
A
#
# COMPACT_ATOMS: atom_id res chain seq x y z
N MET A 1 3.90 0.30 26.10
CA MET A 1 4.47 0.23 24.74
C MET A 1 5.37 1.45 24.55
N ASN A 2 6.56 1.27 23.98
CA ASN A 2 7.42 2.40 23.63
C ASN A 2 6.65 3.31 22.65
N LYS A 3 6.59 4.62 22.93
CA LYS A 3 5.84 5.57 22.08
C LYS A 3 6.35 5.59 20.63
N ASP A 4 7.60 5.19 20.42
CA ASP A 4 8.30 5.32 19.15
C ASP A 4 8.26 4.04 18.28
N LYS A 5 7.49 3.02 18.68
CA LYS A 5 7.45 1.73 17.98
C LYS A 5 6.06 1.37 17.48
N ILE A 6 6.00 1.02 16.19
CA ILE A 6 4.82 0.49 15.51
C ILE A 6 5.04 -0.99 15.24
N ILE A 7 3.97 -1.79 15.31
CA ILE A 7 3.99 -3.21 14.92
C ILE A 7 3.18 -3.34 13.64
N GLY A 8 3.73 -4.03 12.64
CA GLY A 8 3.05 -4.29 11.38
C GLY A 8 3.33 -5.69 10.83
N TYR A 9 2.56 -6.08 9.82
CA TYR A 9 2.63 -7.37 9.13
C TYR A 9 2.97 -7.21 7.64
N TYR A 10 3.82 -6.23 7.32
CA TYR A 10 4.19 -5.90 5.94
C TYR A 10 5.05 -6.99 5.28
N ASP A 11 6.08 -7.43 5.99
CA ASP A 11 6.95 -8.51 5.53
C ASP A 11 6.25 -9.86 5.68
N TYR A 12 6.78 -10.87 4.98
CA TYR A 12 6.24 -12.22 5.03
C TYR A 12 7.31 -13.32 5.07
N TYR A 13 6.90 -14.48 5.55
CA TYR A 13 7.61 -15.75 5.39
C TYR A 13 6.94 -16.55 4.26
N TYR A 14 7.73 -17.21 3.42
CA TYR A 14 7.27 -18.00 2.28
C TYR A 14 7.72 -19.45 2.42
N ASP A 15 6.81 -20.36 2.11
CA ASP A 15 7.08 -21.79 2.07
C ASP A 15 6.37 -22.45 0.87
N LYS A 16 6.86 -23.61 0.42
CA LYS A 16 6.33 -24.31 -0.75
C LYS A 16 6.38 -25.83 -0.64
N TYR A 17 5.41 -26.47 -1.29
CA TYR A 17 5.26 -27.91 -1.41
C TYR A 17 5.08 -28.27 -2.88
N GLU A 18 6.02 -29.05 -3.42
CA GLU A 18 6.01 -29.48 -4.83
C GLU A 18 5.85 -30.99 -4.87
N TYR A 19 4.91 -31.45 -5.70
CA TYR A 19 4.59 -32.85 -5.82
C TYR A 19 4.00 -33.16 -7.20
N SER A 20 4.13 -34.40 -7.61
CA SER A 20 3.55 -34.92 -8.83
C SER A 20 2.68 -36.14 -8.55
N ARG A 21 1.67 -36.35 -9.39
CA ARG A 21 0.87 -37.59 -9.39
C ARG A 21 0.98 -38.20 -10.78
N ILE A 22 1.61 -39.37 -10.86
CA ILE A 22 1.89 -40.03 -12.14
C ILE A 22 1.40 -41.48 -12.12
N GLY A 23 0.68 -41.89 -13.18
CA GLY A 23 0.28 -43.27 -13.45
C GLY A 23 -1.23 -43.50 -13.45
N LYS A 24 -1.65 -44.76 -13.54
CA LYS A 24 -3.07 -45.15 -13.70
C LYS A 24 -3.94 -44.78 -12.50
N GLY A 25 -5.23 -44.52 -12.74
CA GLY A 25 -6.21 -44.25 -11.69
C GLY A 25 -5.94 -42.92 -10.97
N ARG A 26 -5.53 -42.95 -9.68
CA ARG A 26 -5.20 -41.71 -8.92
C ARG A 26 -3.71 -41.30 -9.03
N GLY A 27 -2.93 -42.06 -9.78
CA GLY A 27 -1.47 -41.93 -9.85
C GLY A 27 -0.77 -42.24 -8.52
N VAL A 28 0.55 -42.39 -8.58
CA VAL A 28 1.43 -42.45 -7.41
C VAL A 28 1.85 -41.03 -7.06
N LEU A 29 1.70 -40.64 -5.80
CA LEU A 29 2.19 -39.35 -5.29
C LEU A 29 3.71 -39.42 -5.13
N SER A 30 4.44 -38.59 -5.88
CA SER A 30 5.84 -38.30 -5.67
C SER A 30 5.97 -36.90 -5.07
N VAL A 31 6.71 -36.77 -3.98
CA VAL A 31 6.97 -35.47 -3.35
C VAL A 31 8.34 -35.00 -3.78
N ASP A 32 8.37 -33.93 -4.57
CA ASP A 32 9.60 -33.35 -5.12
C ASP A 32 10.21 -32.37 -4.11
N LYS A 33 9.37 -31.65 -3.36
CA LYS A 33 9.82 -30.78 -2.27
C LYS A 33 8.82 -30.72 -1.12
N GLN A 34 9.30 -30.93 0.11
CA GLN A 34 8.54 -30.72 1.33
C GLN A 34 8.64 -29.26 1.83
N PRO A 35 7.58 -28.73 2.47
CA PRO A 35 7.65 -27.43 3.13
C PRO A 35 8.57 -27.51 4.36
N CYS A 36 9.20 -26.39 4.69
CA CYS A 36 10.09 -26.27 5.84
C CYS A 36 9.33 -26.44 7.17
N ASP A 37 8.10 -25.92 7.26
CA ASP A 37 7.22 -26.08 8.42
C ASP A 37 5.89 -26.73 8.01
N VAL A 38 5.90 -28.07 7.94
CA VAL A 38 4.74 -28.88 7.53
C VAL A 38 3.49 -28.57 8.37
N GLN A 39 3.64 -28.40 9.68
CA GLN A 39 2.51 -28.17 10.57
C GLN A 39 1.83 -26.84 10.26
N ARG A 40 2.62 -25.78 10.13
CA ARG A 40 2.10 -24.45 9.77
C ARG A 40 1.63 -24.39 8.32
N PHE A 41 2.30 -25.10 7.42
CA PHE A 41 1.96 -25.16 5.99
C PHE A 41 0.59 -25.78 5.73
N PHE A 42 0.22 -26.81 6.48
CA PHE A 42 -1.10 -27.45 6.39
C PHE A 42 -2.09 -27.01 7.48
N TYR A 43 -1.71 -26.03 8.32
CA TYR A 43 -2.59 -25.50 9.36
C TYR A 43 -3.87 -24.87 8.80
N ASN A 44 -4.97 -25.02 9.54
CA ASN A 44 -6.30 -24.53 9.16
C ASN A 44 -6.47 -23.02 9.44
N ASP A 45 -6.57 -22.23 8.38
CA ASP A 45 -6.67 -20.76 8.42
C ASP A 45 -8.09 -20.23 8.71
N LYS A 46 -8.77 -20.80 9.69
CA LYS A 46 -10.06 -20.25 10.14
C LYS A 46 -9.90 -19.11 11.13
N VAL A 47 -8.81 -19.09 11.89
CA VAL A 47 -8.59 -18.16 13.00
C VAL A 47 -7.22 -17.51 12.92
N CYS A 48 -7.15 -16.24 13.33
CA CYS A 48 -5.92 -15.49 13.41
C CYS A 48 -5.01 -16.06 14.52
N PRO A 49 -3.74 -16.37 14.23
CA PRO A 49 -2.82 -16.93 15.23
C PRO A 49 -2.41 -15.92 16.32
N PHE A 50 -2.68 -14.62 16.13
CA PHE A 50 -2.28 -13.57 17.08
C PHE A 50 -3.41 -13.13 18.01
N CYS A 51 -4.64 -12.97 17.50
CA CYS A 51 -5.77 -12.46 18.28
C CYS A 51 -6.98 -13.39 18.33
N GLY A 52 -6.93 -14.56 17.68
CA GLY A 52 -8.01 -15.55 17.67
C GLY A 52 -9.25 -15.17 16.87
N THR A 53 -9.31 -13.96 16.30
CA THR A 53 -10.44 -13.53 15.44
C THR A 53 -10.52 -14.40 14.19
N ALA A 54 -11.74 -14.73 13.77
CA ALA A 54 -11.96 -15.45 12.51
C ALA A 54 -11.37 -14.68 11.32
N LEU A 55 -10.65 -15.39 10.46
CA LEU A 55 -10.09 -14.80 9.25
C LEU A 55 -11.17 -14.66 8.19
N LYS A 56 -11.08 -13.57 7.44
CA LYS A 56 -11.98 -13.32 6.32
C LYS A 56 -11.24 -13.50 5.01
N LYS A 57 -11.91 -14.08 4.03
CA LYS A 57 -11.39 -14.15 2.67
C LYS A 57 -11.58 -12.79 2.01
N VAL A 58 -10.48 -12.15 1.66
CA VAL A 58 -10.47 -10.78 1.09
C VAL A 58 -9.95 -10.76 -0.34
N PHE A 59 -9.51 -11.89 -0.86
CA PHE A 59 -9.12 -12.05 -2.26
C PHE A 59 -9.28 -13.51 -2.67
N LEU A 60 -9.82 -13.72 -3.86
CA LEU A 60 -9.94 -15.00 -4.51
C LEU A 60 -9.70 -14.80 -6.01
N ALA A 61 -8.73 -15.50 -6.57
CA ALA A 61 -8.51 -15.50 -8.00
C ALA A 61 -8.26 -16.89 -8.54
N PHE A 62 -8.65 -17.09 -9.79
CA PHE A 62 -8.45 -18.33 -10.54
C PHE A 62 -8.03 -18.02 -11.96
N ARG A 63 -7.23 -18.92 -12.53
CA ARG A 63 -6.87 -18.89 -13.94
C ARG A 63 -6.87 -20.32 -14.46
N SER A 64 -7.43 -20.51 -15.65
CA SER A 64 -7.41 -21.79 -16.35
C SER A 64 -7.01 -21.57 -17.80
N ILE A 65 -6.06 -22.36 -18.29
CA ILE A 65 -5.59 -22.29 -19.69
C ILE A 65 -5.47 -23.70 -20.25
N PRO A 66 -6.17 -24.00 -21.37
CA PRO A 66 -5.95 -25.23 -22.11
C PRO A 66 -4.72 -25.07 -23.02
N MET A 67 -3.59 -25.69 -22.69
CA MET A 67 -2.35 -25.68 -23.49
C MET A 67 -1.80 -27.09 -23.75
N GLY A 68 -2.59 -27.98 -24.37
CA GLY A 68 -2.20 -29.40 -24.54
C GLY A 68 -2.27 -30.21 -23.25
N GLY A 69 -2.95 -29.64 -22.26
CA GLY A 69 -3.21 -30.04 -20.89
C GLY A 69 -3.94 -28.88 -20.20
N ASP A 70 -4.48 -29.12 -19.00
CA ASP A 70 -5.17 -28.11 -18.20
C ASP A 70 -4.20 -27.48 -17.19
N LEU A 71 -3.86 -26.21 -17.39
CA LEU A 71 -3.13 -25.41 -16.41
C LEU A 71 -4.14 -24.68 -15.51
N TYR A 72 -4.02 -24.85 -14.20
CA TYR A 72 -4.87 -24.22 -13.21
C TYR A 72 -4.06 -23.48 -12.16
N GLU A 73 -4.42 -22.21 -11.94
CA GLU A 73 -3.87 -21.38 -10.86
C GLU A 73 -5.00 -20.93 -9.94
N ARG A 74 -4.72 -20.88 -8.64
CA ARG A 74 -5.64 -20.36 -7.64
C ARG A 74 -4.92 -19.58 -6.55
N GLY A 75 -5.33 -18.33 -6.34
CA GLY A 75 -4.88 -17.47 -5.26
C GLY A 75 -5.98 -17.22 -4.24
N VAL A 76 -5.67 -17.31 -2.94
CA VAL A 76 -6.60 -16.98 -1.85
C VAL A 76 -5.88 -16.19 -0.76
N VAL A 77 -6.39 -15.00 -0.44
CA VAL A 77 -5.91 -14.24 0.73
C VAL A 77 -6.94 -14.28 1.84
N LEU A 78 -6.44 -14.57 3.04
CA LEU A 78 -7.19 -14.50 4.29
C LEU A 78 -6.59 -13.39 5.15
N GLU A 79 -7.40 -12.43 5.59
CA GLU A 79 -6.99 -11.29 6.40
C GLU A 79 -7.80 -11.23 7.70
N CYS A 80 -7.13 -10.90 8.79
CA CYS A 80 -7.74 -10.68 10.08
C CYS A 80 -8.34 -9.27 10.15
N PRO A 81 -9.67 -9.11 10.32
CA PRO A 81 -10.31 -7.80 10.35
C PRO A 81 -9.95 -6.97 11.59
N ASN A 82 -9.39 -7.61 12.63
CA ASN A 82 -9.05 -6.96 13.89
C ASN A 82 -7.60 -6.44 13.91
N CYS A 83 -6.63 -7.28 13.56
CA CYS A 83 -5.20 -6.94 13.67
C CYS A 83 -4.46 -6.80 12.33
N ASN A 84 -5.12 -6.99 11.19
CA ASN A 84 -4.54 -6.94 9.85
C ASN A 84 -3.49 -8.02 9.55
N TRP A 85 -3.33 -9.03 10.40
CA TRP A 85 -2.52 -10.20 10.05
C TRP A 85 -3.15 -10.91 8.84
N TRP A 86 -2.33 -11.43 7.93
CA TRP A 86 -2.80 -12.06 6.71
C TRP A 86 -1.97 -13.29 6.33
N THR A 87 -2.57 -14.15 5.54
CA THR A 87 -1.90 -15.26 4.85
C THR A 87 -2.41 -15.38 3.42
N TYR A 88 -1.50 -15.71 2.50
CA TYR A 88 -1.83 -15.94 1.10
C TYR A 88 -1.50 -17.38 0.73
N LYS A 89 -2.47 -18.06 0.11
CA LYS A 89 -2.33 -19.40 -0.45
C LYS A 89 -2.35 -19.29 -1.95
N TYR A 90 -1.35 -19.88 -2.57
CA TYR A 90 -1.28 -20.01 -4.01
C TYR A 90 -1.16 -21.49 -4.36
N ARG A 91 -1.94 -21.93 -5.34
CA ARG A 91 -1.89 -23.27 -5.92
C ARG A 91 -1.69 -23.14 -7.41
N PHE A 92 -0.74 -23.89 -7.91
CA PHE A 92 -0.54 -24.16 -9.33
C PHE A 92 -0.69 -25.67 -9.55
N SER A 93 -1.37 -26.05 -10.62
CA SER A 93 -1.36 -27.41 -11.14
C SER A 93 -1.36 -27.40 -12.66
N GLU A 94 -0.61 -28.33 -13.24
CA GLU A 94 -0.61 -28.61 -14.67
C GLU A 94 -0.93 -30.09 -14.85
N ASP A 95 -2.02 -30.36 -15.55
CA ASP A 95 -2.55 -31.70 -15.78
C ASP A 95 -2.43 -32.05 -17.27
N ALA A 96 -1.82 -33.19 -17.59
CA ALA A 96 -1.81 -33.68 -18.97
C ALA A 96 -3.14 -34.34 -19.35
N ASP A 97 -3.60 -34.12 -20.57
CA ASP A 97 -4.84 -34.69 -21.11
C ASP A 97 -4.69 -36.19 -21.42
N LEU A 98 -4.84 -37.03 -20.39
CA LEU A 98 -4.70 -38.48 -20.46
C LEU A 98 -6.01 -39.18 -20.05
N ILE A 99 -6.38 -40.25 -20.76
CA ILE A 99 -7.70 -40.92 -20.60
C ILE A 99 -7.75 -41.83 -19.36
N ASP A 100 -6.68 -42.60 -19.09
CA ASP A 100 -6.63 -43.62 -18.04
C ASP A 100 -5.51 -43.40 -17.01
N GLU A 101 -4.75 -42.33 -17.20
CA GLU A 101 -3.55 -42.01 -16.43
C GLU A 101 -3.63 -40.57 -15.93
N VAL A 102 -3.03 -40.32 -14.79
CA VAL A 102 -2.83 -38.97 -14.27
C VAL A 102 -1.36 -38.64 -14.49
N ASN A 103 -1.12 -37.45 -15.03
CA ASN A 103 0.20 -36.84 -15.00
C ASN A 103 -0.01 -35.38 -14.61
N SER A 104 0.02 -35.15 -13.31
CA SER A 104 -0.20 -33.85 -12.68
C SER A 104 1.08 -33.37 -12.02
N ILE A 105 1.46 -32.14 -12.31
CA ILE A 105 2.53 -31.44 -11.59
C ILE A 105 1.87 -30.35 -10.76
N CYS A 106 2.09 -30.37 -9.44
CA CYS A 106 1.44 -29.45 -8.52
C CYS A 106 2.47 -28.69 -7.68
N MET A 107 2.20 -27.41 -7.47
CA MET A 107 2.92 -26.57 -6.53
C MET A 107 1.94 -25.82 -5.64
N ASP A 108 1.97 -26.12 -4.35
CA ASP A 108 1.30 -25.35 -3.32
C ASP A 108 2.31 -24.40 -2.68
N SER A 109 1.95 -23.12 -2.55
CA SER A 109 2.76 -22.07 -1.94
C SER A 109 1.97 -21.35 -0.87
N ARG A 110 2.64 -20.98 0.22
CA ARG A 110 2.01 -20.28 1.33
C ARG A 110 2.89 -19.14 1.85
N TYR A 111 2.25 -17.99 2.02
CA TYR A 111 2.86 -16.77 2.53
C TYR A 111 2.17 -16.38 3.84
N TYR A 112 2.95 -15.96 4.83
CA TYR A 112 2.45 -15.55 6.14
C TYR A 112 3.00 -14.17 6.46
N GLY A 113 2.12 -13.22 6.81
CA GLY A 113 2.57 -11.97 7.41
C GLY A 113 3.41 -12.24 8.65
N ILE A 114 4.60 -11.66 8.74
CA ILE A 114 5.45 -11.77 9.93
C ILE A 114 5.34 -10.50 10.77
N THR A 115 5.34 -10.68 12.09
CA THR A 115 5.32 -9.56 13.02
C THR A 115 6.68 -8.87 13.02
N LYS A 116 6.70 -7.58 12.69
CA LYS A 116 7.90 -6.76 12.78
C LYS A 116 7.62 -5.47 13.52
N SER A 117 8.57 -5.06 14.35
CA SER A 117 8.54 -3.77 15.03
C SER A 117 9.38 -2.76 14.25
N TYR A 118 8.81 -1.60 14.02
CA TYR A 118 9.42 -0.49 13.30
C TYR A 118 9.55 0.72 14.21
N ASN A 119 10.62 1.50 14.05
CA ASN A 119 10.76 2.80 14.69
C ASN A 119 10.07 3.87 13.82
N ILE A 120 9.28 4.76 14.45
CA ILE A 120 8.54 5.84 13.76
C ILE A 120 9.47 6.79 12.98
N ALA A 121 10.67 7.04 13.52
CA ALA A 121 11.66 7.91 12.90
C ALA A 121 12.47 7.24 11.77
N ASP A 122 12.24 5.94 11.51
CA ASP A 122 12.99 5.17 10.53
C ASP A 122 12.58 5.54 9.08
N LYS A 123 13.58 5.83 8.25
CA LYS A 123 13.39 6.07 6.81
C LYS A 123 12.91 4.80 6.08
N MET A 124 13.12 3.61 6.63
CA MET A 124 12.69 2.34 6.03
C MET A 124 11.31 1.86 6.50
N LEU A 125 10.60 2.62 7.33
CA LEU A 125 9.24 2.29 7.77
C LEU A 125 8.29 2.15 6.56
N PRO A 126 7.67 0.99 6.31
CA PRO A 126 6.75 0.84 5.18
C PRO A 126 5.57 1.81 5.28
N ILE A 127 5.21 2.45 4.17
CA ILE A 127 4.20 3.51 4.16
C ILE A 127 2.82 2.95 4.56
N GLU A 128 2.52 1.71 4.18
CA GLU A 128 1.27 1.04 4.49
C GLU A 128 1.13 0.81 6.01
N VAL A 129 2.22 0.49 6.70
CA VAL A 129 2.24 0.35 8.17
C VAL A 129 2.10 1.71 8.84
N LEU A 130 2.77 2.74 8.32
CA LEU A 130 2.68 4.10 8.84
C LEU A 130 1.27 4.67 8.70
N THR A 131 0.66 4.57 7.51
CA THR A 131 -0.70 5.07 7.22
C THR A 131 -1.74 4.40 8.11
N ASP A 132 -1.64 3.09 8.35
CA ASP A 132 -2.54 2.37 9.25
C ASP A 132 -2.44 2.83 10.70
N GLU A 133 -1.23 3.13 11.19
CA GLU A 133 -1.05 3.64 12.55
C GLU A 133 -1.48 5.10 12.65
N LEU A 134 -1.19 5.93 11.64
CA LEU A 134 -1.62 7.33 11.57
C LEU A 134 -3.14 7.50 11.61
N LYS A 135 -3.88 6.61 10.94
CA LYS A 135 -5.36 6.59 11.02
C LYS A 135 -5.88 6.36 12.43
N LYS A 136 -5.11 5.67 13.29
CA LYS A 136 -5.45 5.41 14.70
C LYS A 136 -4.92 6.48 15.64
N LYS A 137 -3.71 6.99 15.36
CA LYS A 137 -2.92 7.90 16.19
C LYS A 137 -2.27 8.98 15.32
N PRO A 138 -3.02 10.01 14.91
CA PRO A 138 -2.51 11.05 14.03
C PRO A 138 -1.39 11.88 14.66
N GLU A 139 -1.30 11.90 16.00
CA GLU A 139 -0.28 12.64 16.74
C GLU A 139 1.16 12.19 16.44
N ILE A 140 1.35 10.98 15.90
CA ILE A 140 2.69 10.51 15.55
C ILE A 140 3.29 11.23 14.33
N LEU A 141 2.50 12.02 13.58
CA LEU A 141 2.99 12.87 12.47
C LEU A 141 4.14 13.79 12.89
N TYR A 142 4.19 14.19 14.16
CA TYR A 142 5.26 15.03 14.69
C TYR A 142 6.58 14.28 14.80
N ASP A 143 6.56 12.95 14.87
CA ASP A 143 7.71 12.11 15.17
C ASP A 143 8.26 11.34 13.95
N ILE A 144 7.54 11.36 12.82
CA ILE A 144 7.98 10.65 11.60
C ILE A 144 9.22 11.28 10.97
N ASN A 145 9.94 10.47 10.21
CA ASN A 145 11.02 10.97 9.36
C ASN A 145 10.47 11.99 8.33
N PRO A 146 11.12 13.14 8.08
CA PRO A 146 10.70 14.09 7.03
C PRO A 146 10.50 13.44 5.66
N TYR A 147 11.38 12.52 5.27
CA TYR A 147 11.26 11.78 4.02
C TYR A 147 9.98 10.93 3.96
N LYS A 148 9.56 10.37 5.10
CA LYS A 148 8.31 9.61 5.20
C LYS A 148 7.08 10.50 5.12
N LEU A 149 7.16 11.74 5.61
CA LEU A 149 6.10 12.72 5.41
C LEU A 149 5.95 13.10 3.92
N GLU A 150 7.06 13.24 3.20
CA GLU A 150 7.07 13.47 1.76
C GLU A 150 6.45 12.29 0.99
N GLU A 151 6.87 11.06 1.31
CA GLU A 151 6.31 9.82 0.72
C GLU A 151 4.81 9.65 1.03
N LEU A 152 4.39 9.96 2.25
CA LEU A 152 2.97 9.97 2.63
C LEU A 152 2.17 11.02 1.85
N SER A 153 2.72 12.22 1.73
CA SER A 153 2.09 13.31 0.96
C SER A 153 1.98 12.95 -0.52
N GLN A 154 2.97 12.24 -1.07
CA GLN A 154 2.92 11.72 -2.43
C GLN A 154 1.73 10.76 -2.61
N GLU A 155 1.56 9.79 -1.71
CA GLU A 155 0.46 8.82 -1.77
C GLU A 155 -0.91 9.48 -1.63
N ILE A 156 -1.03 10.45 -0.71
CA ILE A 156 -2.27 11.24 -0.54
C ILE A 156 -2.62 11.98 -1.83
N LEU A 157 -1.66 12.70 -2.40
CA LEU A 157 -1.91 13.52 -3.59
C LEU A 157 -2.20 12.65 -4.83
N GLN A 158 -1.58 11.47 -4.95
CA GLN A 158 -1.92 10.50 -6.00
C GLN A 158 -3.41 10.10 -5.92
N GLY A 159 -3.92 9.83 -4.71
CA GLY A 159 -5.32 9.50 -4.52
C GLY A 159 -6.28 10.69 -4.71
N VAL A 160 -5.86 11.90 -4.34
CA VAL A 160 -6.70 13.11 -4.46
C VAL A 160 -6.85 13.57 -5.91
N TYR A 161 -5.75 13.55 -6.68
CA TYR A 161 -5.74 14.05 -8.06
C TYR A 161 -5.87 12.94 -9.12
N ASP A 162 -5.96 11.68 -8.69
CA ASP A 162 -5.99 10.50 -9.57
C ASP A 162 -4.93 10.55 -10.68
N CYS A 163 -3.71 10.97 -10.32
CA CYS A 163 -2.62 11.16 -11.27
C CYS A 163 -1.25 10.83 -10.67
N LYS A 164 -0.22 10.82 -11.53
CA LYS A 164 1.15 10.53 -11.10
C LYS A 164 1.72 11.70 -10.32
N VAL A 165 2.17 11.43 -9.10
CA VAL A 165 2.98 12.35 -8.30
C VAL A 165 4.41 11.83 -8.22
N CYS A 166 5.37 12.68 -8.58
CA CYS A 166 6.80 12.37 -8.55
C CYS A 166 7.44 12.96 -7.30
N HIS A 167 8.16 12.15 -6.53
CA HIS A 167 9.06 12.62 -5.48
C HIS A 167 10.37 13.10 -6.10
N VAL A 168 10.65 14.39 -5.95
CA VAL A 168 11.84 15.03 -6.53
C VAL A 168 12.78 15.58 -5.48
N GLY A 169 12.34 15.72 -4.22
CA GLY A 169 13.11 16.30 -3.14
C GLY A 169 14.46 15.63 -2.92
N LYS A 170 15.54 16.36 -3.23
CA LYS A 170 16.91 16.11 -2.81
C LYS A 170 17.47 17.32 -2.07
N THR A 171 18.59 17.09 -1.39
CA THR A 171 19.32 18.15 -0.70
C THR A 171 19.76 19.22 -1.69
N GLY A 172 19.17 20.43 -1.61
CA GLY A 172 19.54 21.58 -2.45
C GLY A 172 18.50 22.00 -3.50
N ASP A 173 17.36 21.31 -3.60
CA ASP A 173 16.41 21.45 -4.72
C ASP A 173 15.46 22.66 -4.64
N GLY A 174 15.92 23.77 -4.07
CA GLY A 174 15.18 25.04 -4.05
C GLY A 174 13.89 25.04 -3.22
N GLY A 175 13.48 23.91 -2.63
CA GLY A 175 12.28 23.81 -1.80
C GLY A 175 11.11 23.07 -2.45
N ILE A 176 11.32 22.35 -3.56
CA ILE A 176 10.31 21.48 -4.17
C ILE A 176 10.56 20.04 -3.72
N ASP A 177 9.54 19.43 -3.10
CA ASP A 177 9.62 18.06 -2.59
C ASP A 177 8.85 17.09 -3.51
N LEU A 178 7.70 17.51 -4.06
CA LEU A 178 6.88 16.72 -4.98
C LEU A 178 6.43 17.51 -6.21
N ILE A 179 6.09 16.80 -7.29
CA ILE A 179 5.48 17.33 -8.50
C ILE A 179 4.24 16.49 -8.85
N VAL A 180 3.07 17.12 -8.91
CA VAL A 180 1.80 16.49 -9.34
C VAL A 180 1.63 16.70 -10.85
N LEU A 181 1.51 15.61 -11.60
CA LEU A 181 1.40 15.60 -13.06
C LEU A 181 -0.05 15.46 -13.53
N GLU A 182 -0.90 16.41 -13.12
CA GLU A 182 -2.33 16.43 -13.49
C GLU A 182 -2.55 16.93 -14.93
N SER A 183 -1.69 17.82 -15.42
CA SER A 183 -1.81 18.45 -16.75
C SER A 183 -0.43 18.90 -17.27
N ASP A 184 -0.41 19.52 -18.46
CA ASP A 184 0.81 20.13 -19.04
C ASP A 184 1.46 21.17 -18.12
N ASP A 185 0.68 21.80 -17.24
CA ASP A 185 1.18 22.65 -16.17
C ASP A 185 1.11 21.91 -14.81
N PRO A 186 2.23 21.32 -14.35
CA PRO A 186 2.27 20.53 -13.12
C PRO A 186 2.18 21.41 -11.88
N ILE A 187 1.68 20.81 -10.79
CA ILE A 187 1.60 21.48 -9.48
C ILE A 187 2.87 21.13 -8.70
N LEU A 188 3.62 22.16 -8.29
CA LEU A 188 4.78 21.96 -7.42
C LEU A 188 4.31 21.87 -5.96
N VAL A 189 4.98 21.06 -5.16
CA VAL A 189 4.60 20.84 -3.76
C VAL A 189 5.81 20.98 -2.85
N GLN A 190 5.64 21.70 -1.76
CA GLN A 190 6.58 21.74 -0.64
C GLN A 190 5.95 21.08 0.59
N VAL A 191 6.73 20.26 1.28
CA VAL A 191 6.35 19.52 2.48
C VAL A 191 7.27 19.89 3.63
N LYS A 192 6.71 20.35 4.75
CA LYS A 192 7.46 20.72 5.95
C LYS A 192 6.97 19.99 7.19
N ARG A 193 7.84 19.15 7.75
CA ARG A 193 7.63 18.59 9.08
C ARG A 193 8.05 19.59 10.15
N ARG A 194 7.16 19.85 11.11
CA ARG A 194 7.39 20.55 12.36
C ARG A 194 7.25 19.56 13.51
N GLU A 195 8.18 19.58 14.44
CA GLU A 195 8.15 18.70 15.64
C GLU A 195 7.22 19.22 16.73
N ASN A 196 7.05 20.54 16.81
CA ASN A 196 6.22 21.15 17.84
C ASN A 196 4.75 21.21 17.38
N PRO A 197 3.81 20.55 18.09
CA PRO A 197 2.38 20.56 17.76
C PRO A 197 1.70 21.92 17.81
N ASN A 198 2.33 22.91 18.46
CA ASN A 198 1.83 24.28 18.54
C ASN A 198 2.52 25.22 17.56
N HIS A 199 3.38 24.72 16.68
CA HIS A 199 4.05 25.55 15.69
C HIS A 199 3.03 26.20 14.75
N VAL A 200 3.26 27.48 14.43
CA VAL A 200 2.48 28.23 13.44
C VAL A 200 3.40 28.52 12.25
N GLU A 201 3.00 28.09 11.06
CA GLU A 201 3.79 28.29 9.85
C GLU A 201 3.74 29.77 9.44
N LEU A 202 4.89 30.44 9.54
CA LEU A 202 5.01 31.88 9.30
C LEU A 202 5.11 32.22 7.81
N VAL A 203 4.80 33.47 7.49
CA VAL A 203 4.77 33.98 6.10
C VAL A 203 6.10 33.80 5.35
N LYS A 204 7.22 33.72 6.07
CA LYS A 204 8.55 33.52 5.49
C LYS A 204 8.61 32.26 4.62
N GLY A 205 8.18 31.11 5.15
CA GLY A 205 8.22 29.84 4.41
C GLY A 205 7.34 29.88 3.16
N VAL A 206 6.14 30.43 3.27
CA VAL A 206 5.23 30.60 2.12
C VAL A 206 5.85 31.50 1.05
N ARG A 207 6.49 32.62 1.43
CA ARG A 207 7.18 33.50 0.46
C ARG A 207 8.37 32.83 -0.21
N GLU A 208 9.14 32.03 0.52
CA GLU A 208 10.25 31.25 -0.04
C GLU A 208 9.74 30.25 -1.09
N PHE A 209 8.65 29.53 -0.79
CA PHE A 209 8.05 28.62 -1.76
C PHE A 209 7.48 29.34 -2.98
N VAL A 210 6.76 30.45 -2.77
CA VAL A 210 6.25 31.28 -3.87
C VAL A 210 7.40 31.79 -4.75
N GLY A 211 8.51 32.23 -4.16
CA GLY A 211 9.72 32.60 -4.92
C GLY A 211 10.24 31.46 -5.79
N THR A 212 10.19 30.23 -5.26
CA THR A 212 10.57 29.02 -6.00
C THR A 212 9.64 28.78 -7.19
N LEU A 213 8.32 28.94 -7.03
CA LEU A 213 7.36 28.83 -8.14
C LEU A 213 7.70 29.82 -9.28
N PHE A 214 8.03 31.07 -8.94
CA PHE A 214 8.39 32.07 -9.94
C PHE A 214 9.72 31.75 -10.66
N ILE A 215 10.72 31.24 -9.93
CA ILE A 215 12.01 30.84 -10.52
C ILE A 215 11.80 29.70 -11.53
N GLU A 216 10.94 28.73 -11.19
CA GLU A 216 10.61 27.60 -12.06
C GLU A 216 9.54 27.91 -13.12
N ASN A 217 9.11 29.18 -13.21
CA ASN A 217 8.05 29.65 -14.11
C ASN A 217 6.75 28.81 -13.99
N LYS A 218 6.34 28.52 -12.75
CA LYS A 218 5.12 27.78 -12.39
C LYS A 218 4.11 28.68 -11.68
N ARG A 219 2.83 28.41 -11.94
CA ARG A 219 1.70 29.18 -11.39
C ARG A 219 0.80 28.37 -10.47
N LYS A 220 1.12 27.09 -10.24
CA LYS A 220 0.38 26.19 -9.35
C LYS A 220 1.27 25.63 -8.24
N GLY A 221 0.82 25.71 -6.98
CA GLY A 221 1.59 25.21 -5.84
C GLY A 221 0.75 24.66 -4.68
N ILE A 222 1.31 23.73 -3.92
CA ILE A 222 0.74 23.23 -2.65
C ILE A 222 1.82 23.30 -1.56
N TYR A 223 1.48 23.86 -0.40
CA TYR A 223 2.35 23.88 0.77
C TYR A 223 1.73 23.04 1.89
N ILE A 224 2.35 21.90 2.18
CA ILE A 224 1.94 20.96 3.22
C ILE A 224 2.83 21.16 4.46
N SER A 225 2.23 21.31 5.63
CA SER A 225 2.95 21.42 6.90
C SER A 225 2.26 20.64 8.01
N THR A 226 3.04 20.00 8.89
CA THR A 226 2.50 19.46 10.15
C THR A 226 2.29 20.55 11.21
N ALA A 227 2.53 21.82 10.88
CA ALA A 227 2.16 22.94 11.76
C ALA A 227 0.66 22.92 12.07
N LYS A 228 0.29 23.38 13.27
CA LYS A 228 -1.11 23.47 13.71
C LYS A 228 -1.97 24.27 12.75
N LYS A 229 -1.40 25.36 12.24
CA LYS A 229 -2.04 26.28 11.30
C LYS A 229 -1.00 27.16 10.62
N PHE A 230 -1.42 27.81 9.55
CA PHE A 230 -0.69 28.92 8.95
C PHE A 230 -0.99 30.24 9.67
N SER A 231 -0.01 31.14 9.68
CA SER A 231 -0.21 32.51 10.18
C SER A 231 -1.20 33.28 9.30
N LYS A 232 -1.91 34.27 9.86
CA LYS A 232 -2.80 35.14 9.06
C LYS A 232 -2.07 35.75 7.86
N GLY A 233 -0.83 36.23 8.06
CA GLY A 233 -0.02 36.77 6.96
C GLY A 233 0.36 35.75 5.88
N SER A 234 0.44 34.46 6.22
CA SER A 234 0.65 33.38 5.24
C SER A 234 -0.58 33.19 4.37
N VAL A 235 -1.76 33.17 4.99
CA VAL A 235 -3.06 33.04 4.31
C VAL A 235 -3.32 34.26 3.43
N ASP A 236 -3.19 35.47 3.98
CA ASP A 236 -3.39 36.73 3.24
C ASP A 236 -2.46 36.84 2.01
N VAL A 237 -1.22 36.29 2.08
CA VAL A 237 -0.30 36.27 0.93
C VAL A 237 -0.76 35.28 -0.14
N ALA A 238 -1.16 34.07 0.26
CA ALA A 238 -1.67 33.06 -0.67
C ALA A 238 -2.92 33.58 -1.42
N GLU A 239 -3.89 34.14 -0.69
CA GLU A 239 -5.13 34.69 -1.27
C GLU A 239 -4.83 35.83 -2.25
N LYS A 240 -3.99 36.79 -1.87
CA LYS A 240 -3.61 37.92 -2.75
C LYS A 240 -2.96 37.49 -4.05
N LEU A 241 -2.11 36.46 -4.02
CA LEU A 241 -1.43 35.96 -5.22
C LEU A 241 -2.43 35.35 -6.23
N ILE A 242 -3.48 34.71 -5.73
CA ILE A 242 -4.59 34.17 -6.53
C ILE A 242 -5.49 35.30 -7.05
N GLU A 243 -5.93 36.22 -6.18
CA GLU A 243 -6.78 37.36 -6.54
C GLU A 243 -6.14 38.24 -7.62
N ASN A 244 -4.83 38.48 -7.52
CA ASN A 244 -4.07 39.26 -8.49
C ASN A 244 -3.66 38.46 -9.74
N ARG A 245 -4.10 37.20 -9.87
CA ARG A 245 -3.76 36.29 -10.98
C ARG A 245 -2.26 36.12 -11.20
N GLN A 246 -1.48 36.18 -10.12
CA GLN A 246 -0.05 35.88 -10.13
C GLN A 246 0.19 34.38 -10.05
N LEU A 247 -0.69 33.67 -9.34
CA LEU A 247 -0.80 32.21 -9.35
C LEU A 247 -2.20 31.82 -9.85
N ASP A 248 -2.30 30.66 -10.47
CA ASP A 248 -3.57 30.07 -10.91
C ASP A 248 -4.16 29.16 -9.84
N TYR A 249 -3.29 28.56 -9.02
CA TYR A 249 -3.67 27.67 -7.92
C TYR A 249 -2.63 27.71 -6.80
N PHE A 250 -3.06 27.88 -5.57
CA PHE A 250 -2.16 27.80 -4.42
C PHE A 250 -2.90 27.31 -3.18
N GLU A 251 -2.48 26.19 -2.63
CA GLU A 251 -3.16 25.56 -1.49
C GLU A 251 -2.24 25.45 -0.27
N LEU A 252 -2.78 25.81 0.89
CA LEU A 252 -2.15 25.60 2.18
C LEU A 252 -2.82 24.39 2.87
N VAL A 253 -2.01 23.43 3.30
CA VAL A 253 -2.45 22.20 3.99
C VAL A 253 -1.75 22.14 5.33
N ASP A 254 -2.50 22.45 6.40
CA ASP A 254 -2.02 22.35 7.78
C ASP A 254 -2.29 20.95 8.36
N TYR A 255 -1.95 20.77 9.64
CA TYR A 255 -2.12 19.50 10.34
C TYR A 255 -3.54 18.94 10.25
N ASP A 256 -4.56 19.76 10.48
CA ASP A 256 -5.95 19.29 10.52
C ASP A 256 -6.42 18.86 9.12
N LYS A 257 -6.08 19.64 8.09
CA LYS A 257 -6.37 19.28 6.71
C LYS A 257 -5.60 18.04 6.27
N LEU A 258 -4.31 17.93 6.60
CA LEU A 258 -3.49 16.75 6.32
C LEU A 258 -4.06 15.49 6.99
N ASN A 259 -4.46 15.58 8.25
CA ASN A 259 -5.08 14.47 8.98
C ASN A 259 -6.42 14.04 8.34
N SER A 260 -7.22 14.99 7.88
CA SER A 260 -8.44 14.70 7.12
C SER A 260 -8.14 13.92 5.84
N LEU A 261 -7.12 14.34 5.09
CA LEU A 261 -6.68 13.65 3.87
C LEU A 261 -6.18 12.23 4.17
N ILE A 262 -5.36 12.04 5.21
CA ILE A 262 -4.83 10.73 5.63
C ILE A 262 -5.97 9.74 5.94
N LYS A 263 -7.04 10.20 6.58
CA LYS A 263 -8.21 9.34 6.89
C LYS A 263 -8.91 8.83 5.63
N ASN A 264 -8.88 9.61 4.57
CA ASN A 264 -9.50 9.30 3.28
C ASN A 264 -8.59 8.50 2.35
N VAL A 265 -7.30 8.35 2.65
CA VAL A 265 -6.39 7.51 1.85
C VAL A 265 -6.91 6.08 1.83
N GLU A 266 -7.03 5.50 0.65
CA GLU A 266 -7.40 4.10 0.53
C GLU A 266 -6.37 3.20 1.22
N LYS A 267 -6.84 2.23 2.00
CA LYS A 267 -5.94 1.34 2.72
C LYS A 267 -5.31 0.34 1.75
N LYS A 268 -4.04 0.58 1.37
CA LYS A 268 -3.26 -0.43 0.65
C LYS A 268 -3.08 -1.68 1.49
N LYS A 269 -3.35 -2.82 0.85
CA LYS A 269 -3.23 -4.14 1.47
C LYS A 269 -1.78 -4.59 1.46
N TYR A 270 -1.27 -5.08 2.59
CA TYR A 270 0.13 -5.53 2.72
C TYR A 270 0.49 -6.65 1.72
N TRP A 271 -0.50 -7.45 1.33
CA TRP A 271 -0.37 -8.59 0.43
C TRP A 271 -0.60 -8.25 -1.06
N SER A 272 -0.98 -7.01 -1.38
CA SER A 272 -1.37 -6.60 -2.75
C SER A 272 -0.34 -6.97 -3.82
N LYS A 273 0.95 -6.74 -3.54
CA LYS A 273 2.06 -7.09 -4.44
C LYS A 273 2.12 -8.58 -4.79
N LEU A 274 1.65 -9.46 -3.91
CA LEU A 274 1.68 -10.92 -4.13
C LEU A 274 0.62 -11.39 -5.11
N VAL A 275 -0.47 -10.63 -5.27
CA VAL A 275 -1.58 -11.00 -6.15
C VAL A 275 -1.55 -10.26 -7.49
N GLU A 276 -0.63 -9.30 -7.67
CA GLU A 276 -0.51 -8.49 -8.88
C GLU A 276 -0.39 -9.32 -10.17
N SER A 277 0.18 -10.54 -10.10
CA SER A 277 0.28 -11.42 -11.26
C SER A 277 -1.09 -11.79 -11.82
N PHE A 278 -2.07 -12.07 -10.97
CA PHE A 278 -3.44 -12.34 -11.40
C PHE A 278 -4.08 -11.10 -12.03
N CYS A 279 -3.83 -9.91 -11.45
CA CYS A 279 -4.40 -8.64 -11.93
C CYS A 279 -3.86 -8.19 -13.29
N LYS A 280 -2.66 -8.64 -13.69
CA LYS A 280 -2.00 -8.26 -14.94
C LYS A 280 -2.22 -9.24 -16.09
N GLN A 281 -2.77 -10.42 -15.81
CA GLN A 281 -2.94 -11.49 -16.78
C GLN A 281 -4.36 -11.48 -17.34
N ASP A 282 -4.48 -11.67 -18.66
CA ASP A 282 -5.77 -11.95 -19.30
C ASP A 282 -6.29 -13.34 -18.86
N ASN A 283 -7.61 -13.51 -18.85
CA ASN A 283 -8.33 -14.76 -18.48
C ASN A 283 -8.27 -15.16 -17.00
N CYS A 284 -8.08 -14.20 -16.10
CA CYS A 284 -8.25 -14.41 -14.66
C CYS A 284 -9.68 -14.06 -14.21
N SER A 285 -10.31 -14.93 -13.41
CA SER A 285 -11.48 -14.56 -12.61
C SER A 285 -11.00 -14.05 -11.26
N ILE A 286 -11.29 -12.78 -10.94
CA ILE A 286 -10.81 -12.10 -9.73
C ILE A 286 -12.02 -11.62 -8.92
N TYR A 287 -11.98 -11.87 -7.63
CA TYR A 287 -12.93 -11.37 -6.63
C TYR A 287 -12.11 -10.79 -5.48
N ASP A 288 -12.18 -9.47 -5.28
CA ASP A 288 -11.30 -8.74 -4.35
C ASP A 288 -12.06 -8.09 -3.17
N SER A 289 -13.37 -8.35 -3.08
CA SER A 289 -14.21 -7.97 -1.95
C SER A 289 -14.90 -9.18 -1.30
N GLU A 290 -15.22 -9.06 -0.01
CA GLU A 290 -15.98 -10.08 0.73
C GLU A 290 -17.35 -10.35 0.09
N GLU A 291 -17.98 -9.32 -0.47
CA GLU A 291 -19.30 -9.40 -1.11
C GLU A 291 -19.25 -10.21 -2.40
N GLU A 292 -18.29 -9.93 -3.28
CA GLU A 292 -18.10 -10.66 -4.53
C GLU A 292 -17.75 -12.12 -4.28
N ILE A 293 -16.84 -12.38 -3.33
CA ILE A 293 -16.48 -13.73 -2.92
C ILE A 293 -17.71 -14.48 -2.40
N SER A 294 -18.52 -13.84 -1.55
CA SER A 294 -19.71 -14.48 -0.99
C SER A 294 -20.76 -14.77 -2.06
N LYS A 295 -20.92 -13.92 -3.08
CA LYS A 295 -21.81 -14.19 -4.21
C LYS A 295 -21.33 -15.42 -4.98
N PHE A 296 -20.05 -15.45 -5.34
CA PHE A 296 -19.45 -16.58 -6.06
C PHE A 296 -19.55 -17.90 -5.29
N GLU A 297 -19.38 -17.90 -3.96
CA GLU A 297 -19.43 -19.14 -3.17
C GLU A 297 -20.86 -19.65 -2.88
N ASN A 298 -21.89 -18.82 -3.09
CA ASN A 298 -23.29 -19.19 -2.88
C ASN A 298 -24.06 -19.49 -4.19
N GLU A 299 -23.43 -19.27 -5.34
CA GLU A 299 -23.90 -19.65 -6.67
C GLU A 299 -23.49 -21.10 -7.01
#